data_AF-A0A6G3MI37-F1
#
_entry.id   AF-A0A6G3MI37-F1
#
_cell.length_a   1.000
_cell.length_b   1.000
_cell.length_c   1.000
_cell.angle_alpha   90.00
_cell.angle_beta   90.00
_cell.angle_gamma   90.00
#
_symmetry.space_group_name_H-M   'P 1'
#
loop_
_entity.id
_entity.type
_entity.pdbx_description
1 polymer ?
#
loop_
_entity_poly.entity_id
_entity_poly.type
_entity_poly.pdbx_seq_one_letter_code
_entity_poly.pdbx_strand_id
1 'polypeptide(L)'
;MIPLLFGNFANMGFLYKFNRNYRVLIAKFISLFGFIIVAFTVGLKVTGPLFFSIMMTLAFIMNFCSPIMISGLYDDAGLIHFHCFSAINAGQAFAGVLTAVIGLILKAINLDSQITAILFFVTAMVFLSMSIIFYTIIINSAYYINKKATLTSVKQAHIPISFQLKKFYSIFKKKWTDSLTLFFTMSVTLMIYPVLMLSVTSTGVNKTWTSYFNSVHVFLIYNFFDFLGRYLPLILKFPKPG
;
A
#
# COMPACT_ATOMS: atom_id res chain seq x y z
N MET A 1 -0.67 -12.90 0.77
CA MET A 1 -1.60 -12.47 1.84
C MET A 1 -1.19 -12.93 3.23
N ILE A 2 -0.61 -14.12 3.40
CA ILE A 2 -0.15 -14.63 4.71
C ILE A 2 0.77 -13.64 5.49
N PRO A 3 1.81 -13.03 4.89
CA PRO A 3 2.71 -12.14 5.65
C PRO A 3 2.01 -10.88 6.18
N LEU A 4 1.06 -10.35 5.40
CA LEU A 4 0.24 -9.19 5.79
C LEU A 4 -0.63 -9.52 7.02
N LEU A 5 -1.15 -10.75 7.07
CA LEU A 5 -2.02 -11.23 8.13
C LEU A 5 -1.23 -11.33 9.45
N PHE A 6 -0.03 -11.92 9.41
CA PHE A 6 0.90 -11.93 10.55
C PHE A 6 1.31 -10.52 10.97
N GLY A 7 1.62 -9.63 10.01
CA GLY A 7 1.95 -8.23 10.31
C GLY A 7 0.84 -7.50 11.04
N ASN A 8 -0.41 -7.71 10.64
CA ASN A 8 -1.58 -7.15 11.32
C ASN A 8 -1.73 -7.66 12.77
N PHE A 9 -1.60 -8.97 13.00
CA PHE A 9 -1.68 -9.53 14.35
C PHE A 9 -0.54 -9.05 15.24
N ALA A 10 0.70 -9.01 14.73
CA ALA A 10 1.86 -8.49 15.47
C ALA A 10 1.68 -7.02 15.83
N ASN A 11 1.09 -6.23 14.92
CA ASN A 11 0.80 -4.83 15.14
C ASN A 11 -0.24 -4.58 16.23
N MET A 12 -1.33 -5.38 16.25
CA MET A 12 -2.38 -5.29 17.27
C MET A 12 -1.92 -5.76 18.65
N GLY A 13 -1.10 -6.82 18.72
CA GLY A 13 -0.66 -7.40 19.98
C GLY A 13 0.56 -6.72 20.59
N PHE A 14 1.74 -6.98 20.02
CA PHE A 14 3.02 -6.67 20.65
C PHE A 14 3.49 -5.24 20.33
N LEU A 15 3.35 -4.82 19.07
CA LEU A 15 3.93 -3.56 18.60
C LEU A 15 3.10 -2.32 18.99
N TYR A 16 1.90 -2.48 19.54
CA TYR A 16 1.12 -1.37 20.09
C TYR A 16 1.78 -0.72 21.32
N LYS A 17 2.63 -1.48 22.03
CA LYS A 17 3.34 -1.00 23.23
C LYS A 17 4.52 -0.06 22.91
N PHE A 18 5.04 -0.12 21.68
CA PHE A 18 6.18 0.68 21.26
C PHE A 18 5.75 2.05 20.74
N ASN A 19 6.66 3.02 20.81
CA ASN A 19 6.38 4.36 20.31
C ASN A 19 6.09 4.34 18.81
N ARG A 20 4.87 4.75 18.45
CA ARG A 20 4.30 4.63 17.10
C ARG A 20 5.19 5.24 16.02
N ASN A 21 5.79 6.40 16.28
CA ASN A 21 6.57 7.13 15.28
C ASN A 21 7.79 6.33 14.84
N TYR A 22 8.51 5.74 15.80
CA TYR A 22 9.66 4.89 15.54
C TYR A 22 9.26 3.59 14.86
N ARG A 23 8.13 2.97 15.24
CA ARG A 23 7.63 1.76 14.59
C ARG A 23 7.43 1.94 13.09
N VAL A 24 6.84 3.06 12.66
CA VAL A 24 6.61 3.37 11.23
C VAL A 24 7.94 3.64 10.50
N LEU A 25 8.85 4.40 11.12
CA LEU A 25 10.17 4.65 10.53
C LEU A 25 10.98 3.36 10.34
N ILE A 26 11.04 2.52 11.38
CA ILE A 26 11.74 1.23 11.33
C ILE A 26 11.16 0.35 10.21
N ALA A 27 9.84 0.26 10.09
CA ALA A 27 9.19 -0.50 9.02
C ALA A 27 9.59 0.02 7.62
N LYS A 28 9.63 1.35 7.42
CA LYS A 28 10.07 1.96 6.16
C LYS A 28 11.54 1.68 5.86
N PHE A 29 12.42 1.77 6.86
CA PHE A 29 13.85 1.45 6.70
C PHE A 29 14.10 -0.02 6.38
N ILE A 30 13.38 -0.95 7.03
CA ILE A 30 13.45 -2.38 6.72
C ILE A 30 13.02 -2.63 5.27
N SER A 31 11.92 -2.01 4.81
CA SER A 31 11.49 -2.12 3.42
C SER A 31 12.50 -1.52 2.44
N LEU A 32 13.14 -0.40 2.79
CA LEU A 32 14.17 0.22 1.94
C LEU A 32 15.39 -0.69 1.79
N PHE A 33 15.89 -1.24 2.90
CA PHE A 33 17.00 -2.19 2.87
C PHE A 33 16.63 -3.46 2.09
N GLY A 34 15.39 -3.95 2.25
CA GLY A 34 14.86 -5.06 1.48
C GLY A 34 14.92 -4.80 -0.04
N PHE A 35 14.48 -3.63 -0.49
CA PHE A 35 14.59 -3.27 -1.91
C PHE A 35 16.03 -3.14 -2.39
N ILE A 36 16.95 -2.62 -1.56
CA ILE A 36 18.38 -2.52 -1.91
C ILE A 36 18.98 -3.91 -2.13
N ILE A 37 18.71 -4.85 -1.23
CA ILE A 37 19.16 -6.24 -1.40
C ILE A 37 18.56 -6.83 -2.67
N VAL A 38 17.26 -6.65 -2.91
CA VAL A 38 16.60 -7.16 -4.12
C VAL A 38 17.28 -6.63 -5.39
N ALA A 39 17.50 -5.32 -5.49
CA ALA A 39 18.16 -4.73 -6.65
C ALA A 39 19.59 -5.26 -6.85
N PHE A 40 20.32 -5.45 -5.76
CA PHE A 40 21.66 -6.04 -5.79
C PHE A 40 21.64 -7.52 -6.23
N THR A 41 20.73 -8.32 -5.69
CA THR A 41 20.55 -9.73 -6.07
C THR A 41 20.18 -9.88 -7.55
N VAL A 42 19.32 -9.01 -8.07
CA VAL A 42 18.97 -8.96 -9.51
C VAL A 42 20.16 -8.49 -10.34
N GLY A 43 20.93 -7.51 -9.86
CA GLY A 43 22.16 -7.03 -10.51
C GLY A 43 23.24 -8.10 -10.64
N LEU A 44 23.40 -8.94 -9.62
CA LEU A 44 24.37 -10.04 -9.60
C LEU A 44 24.00 -11.25 -10.47
N LYS A 45 22.82 -11.24 -11.13
CA LYS A 45 22.32 -12.38 -11.93
C LYS A 45 22.37 -13.71 -11.18
N VAL A 46 22.05 -13.71 -9.88
CA VAL A 46 21.99 -14.95 -9.10
C VAL A 46 20.93 -15.85 -9.73
N THR A 47 21.28 -17.08 -10.09
CA THR A 47 20.36 -18.04 -10.73
C THR A 47 20.00 -19.19 -9.78
N GLY A 48 18.83 -19.79 -10.00
CA GLY A 48 18.43 -21.04 -9.36
C GLY A 48 17.69 -20.88 -8.02
N PRO A 49 17.66 -21.93 -7.18
CA PRO A 49 16.87 -21.97 -5.95
C PRO A 49 17.25 -20.90 -4.92
N LEU A 50 18.52 -20.49 -4.89
CA LEU A 50 19.01 -19.46 -3.98
C LEU A 50 18.41 -18.10 -4.27
N PHE A 51 18.34 -17.71 -5.55
CA PHE A 51 17.68 -16.48 -5.97
C PHE A 51 16.22 -16.46 -5.54
N PHE A 52 15.50 -17.55 -5.80
CA PHE A 52 14.10 -17.68 -5.44
C PHE A 52 13.86 -17.59 -3.93
N SER A 53 14.69 -18.29 -3.14
CA SER A 53 14.61 -18.27 -1.67
C SER A 53 14.82 -16.85 -1.11
N ILE A 54 15.89 -16.17 -1.56
CA ILE A 54 16.19 -14.79 -1.14
C ILE A 54 15.03 -13.85 -1.48
N MET A 55 14.53 -13.90 -2.71
CA MET A 55 13.44 -13.05 -3.17
C MET A 55 12.15 -13.28 -2.38
N MET A 56 11.79 -14.53 -2.11
CA MET A 56 10.60 -14.87 -1.35
C MET A 56 10.71 -14.46 0.12
N THR A 57 11.86 -14.65 0.75
CA THR A 57 12.09 -14.22 2.14
C THR A 57 12.03 -12.69 2.26
N LEU A 58 12.68 -11.96 1.35
CA LEU A 58 12.62 -10.48 1.36
C LEU A 58 11.20 -9.98 1.09
N ALA A 59 10.50 -10.58 0.12
CA ALA A 59 9.09 -10.25 -0.13
C ALA A 59 8.22 -10.53 1.10
N PHE A 60 8.45 -11.62 1.83
CA PHE A 60 7.73 -11.93 3.07
C PHE A 60 7.95 -10.82 4.11
N ILE A 61 9.20 -10.45 4.39
CA ILE A 61 9.57 -9.44 5.39
C ILE A 61 8.96 -8.08 5.02
N MET A 62 9.09 -7.65 3.76
CA MET A 62 8.53 -6.37 3.31
C MET A 62 7.00 -6.34 3.41
N ASN A 63 6.32 -7.44 3.06
CA ASN A 63 4.87 -7.56 3.22
C ASN A 63 4.46 -7.62 4.69
N PHE A 64 5.28 -8.19 5.59
CA PHE A 64 5.02 -8.15 7.03
C PHE A 64 5.11 -6.73 7.62
N CYS A 65 6.03 -5.90 7.12
CA CYS A 65 6.17 -4.51 7.54
C CYS A 65 5.07 -3.57 7.01
N SER A 66 4.43 -3.92 5.90
CA SER A 66 3.45 -3.05 5.23
C SER A 66 2.23 -2.67 6.10
N PRO A 67 1.58 -3.59 6.84
CA PRO A 67 0.48 -3.26 7.74
C PRO A 67 0.90 -2.38 8.91
N ILE A 68 2.12 -2.56 9.41
CA ILE A 68 2.70 -1.74 10.49
C ILE A 68 2.85 -0.29 10.01
N MET A 69 3.31 -0.10 8.77
CA MET A 69 3.42 1.22 8.16
C MET A 69 2.05 1.86 7.92
N ILE A 70 1.11 1.13 7.28
CA ILE A 70 -0.17 1.73 6.87
C ILE A 70 -1.06 2.05 8.07
N SER A 71 -1.09 1.20 9.09
CA SER A 71 -1.84 1.44 10.32
C SER A 71 -1.32 2.66 11.08
N GLY A 72 0.00 2.81 11.21
CA GLY A 72 0.59 4.00 11.84
C GLY A 72 0.27 5.28 11.07
N LEU A 73 0.31 5.24 9.74
CA LEU A 73 -0.09 6.37 8.89
C LEU A 73 -1.57 6.71 9.03
N TYR A 74 -2.47 5.72 9.12
CA TYR A 74 -3.89 5.99 9.37
C TYR A 74 -4.15 6.58 10.75
N ASP A 75 -3.44 6.11 11.77
CA ASP A 75 -3.53 6.68 13.12
C ASP A 75 -3.07 8.14 13.12
N ASP A 76 -1.96 8.47 12.44
CA ASP A 76 -1.47 9.84 12.31
C ASP A 76 -2.40 10.72 11.45
N ALA A 77 -2.97 10.16 10.37
CA ALA A 77 -3.95 10.85 9.53
C ALA A 77 -5.22 11.20 10.32
N GLY A 78 -5.66 10.32 11.22
CA GLY A 78 -6.76 10.58 12.15
C GLY A 78 -6.49 11.74 13.12
N LEU A 79 -5.22 12.05 13.41
CA LEU A 79 -4.83 13.22 14.20
C LEU A 79 -4.83 14.50 13.37
N ILE A 80 -4.32 14.46 12.14
CA ILE A 80 -4.12 15.65 11.30
C ILE A 80 -5.46 16.08 10.69
N HIS A 81 -6.02 15.30 9.76
CA HIS A 81 -7.29 15.61 9.09
C HIS A 81 -7.83 14.41 8.31
N PHE A 82 -9.16 14.28 8.22
CA PHE A 82 -9.81 13.17 7.52
C PHE A 82 -9.41 13.05 6.03
N HIS A 83 -9.08 14.16 5.36
CA HIS A 83 -8.65 14.15 3.96
C HIS A 83 -7.33 13.39 3.75
N CYS A 84 -6.47 13.33 4.77
CA CYS A 84 -5.23 12.55 4.71
C CYS A 84 -5.51 11.05 4.60
N PHE A 85 -6.58 10.54 5.23
CA PHE A 85 -6.96 9.13 5.13
C PHE A 85 -7.29 8.74 3.69
N SER A 86 -8.15 9.54 3.05
CA SER A 86 -8.50 9.35 1.63
C SER A 86 -7.30 9.54 0.70
N ALA A 87 -6.40 10.49 1.00
CA ALA A 87 -5.17 10.68 0.22
C ALA A 87 -4.21 9.48 0.33
N ILE A 88 -4.07 8.86 1.52
CA ILE A 88 -3.26 7.64 1.70
C ILE A 88 -3.84 6.49 0.86
N ASN A 89 -5.17 6.32 0.87
CA ASN A 89 -5.85 5.28 0.09
C ASN A 89 -5.74 5.49 -1.41
N ALA A 90 -5.90 6.72 -1.88
CA ALA A 90 -5.73 7.07 -3.29
C ALA A 90 -4.26 6.93 -3.73
N GLY A 91 -3.30 7.29 -2.87
CA GLY A 91 -1.87 7.17 -3.15
C GLY A 91 -1.42 5.73 -3.40
N GLN A 92 -2.00 4.73 -2.71
CA GLN A 92 -1.72 3.31 -2.97
C GLN A 92 -2.14 2.90 -4.39
N ALA A 93 -3.35 3.28 -4.82
CA ALA A 93 -3.83 2.98 -6.16
C ALA A 93 -3.04 3.75 -7.24
N PHE A 94 -2.69 5.01 -6.96
CA PHE A 94 -1.85 5.83 -7.83
C PHE A 94 -0.47 5.20 -8.08
N ALA A 95 0.14 4.61 -7.04
CA ALA A 95 1.41 3.89 -7.19
C ALA A 95 1.29 2.71 -8.18
N GLY A 96 0.13 2.04 -8.22
CA GLY A 96 -0.19 1.02 -9.22
C GLY A 96 -0.25 1.57 -10.65
N VAL A 97 -0.90 2.73 -10.84
CA VAL A 97 -0.95 3.43 -12.13
C VAL A 97 0.45 3.79 -12.59
N LEU A 98 1.24 4.41 -11.71
CA LEU A 98 2.62 4.80 -12.00
C LEU A 98 3.47 3.60 -12.41
N THR A 99 3.34 2.48 -11.68
CA THR A 99 4.06 1.23 -11.99
C THR A 99 3.66 0.68 -13.36
N ALA A 100 2.37 0.70 -13.71
CA ALA A 100 1.89 0.26 -15.02
C ALA A 100 2.40 1.14 -16.17
N VAL A 101 2.39 2.47 -15.98
CA VAL A 101 2.92 3.42 -16.97
C VAL A 101 4.42 3.22 -17.17
N ILE A 102 5.20 3.10 -16.09
CA ILE A 102 6.64 2.82 -16.18
C ILE A 102 6.87 1.51 -16.92
N GLY A 103 6.11 0.46 -16.61
CA GLY A 103 6.22 -0.82 -17.32
C GLY A 103 5.97 -0.73 -18.82
N LEU A 104 4.99 0.09 -19.24
CA LEU A 104 4.73 0.34 -20.66
C LEU A 104 5.87 1.11 -21.33
N ILE A 105 6.40 2.14 -20.68
CA ILE A 105 7.53 2.94 -21.20
C ILE A 105 8.77 2.05 -21.36
N LEU A 106 9.12 1.27 -20.33
CA LEU A 106 10.30 0.39 -20.37
C LEU A 106 10.15 -0.69 -21.45
N LYS A 107 8.94 -1.21 -21.63
CA LYS A 107 8.62 -2.14 -22.72
C LYS A 107 8.75 -1.48 -24.11
N ALA A 108 8.39 -0.20 -24.24
CA ALA A 108 8.56 0.56 -25.48
C ALA A 108 10.01 0.82 -25.86
N ILE A 109 10.89 0.99 -24.86
CA ILE A 109 12.33 1.15 -25.07
C ILE A 109 13.00 -0.21 -25.41
N ASN A 110 12.29 -1.32 -25.23
CA ASN A 110 12.77 -2.68 -25.49
C ASN A 110 14.05 -3.01 -24.70
N LEU A 111 14.07 -2.61 -23.42
CA LEU A 111 15.18 -2.87 -22.51
C LEU A 111 15.23 -4.34 -22.10
N ASP A 112 16.43 -4.81 -21.76
CA ASP A 112 16.61 -6.14 -21.18
C ASP A 112 15.79 -6.30 -19.89
N SER A 113 15.33 -7.53 -19.63
CA SER A 113 14.48 -7.85 -18.48
C SER A 113 15.17 -7.51 -17.16
N GLN A 114 16.49 -7.69 -17.09
CA GLN A 114 17.26 -7.37 -15.90
C GLN A 114 17.30 -5.86 -15.63
N ILE A 115 17.58 -5.05 -16.66
CA ILE A 115 17.65 -3.59 -16.55
C ILE A 115 16.27 -3.03 -16.18
N THR A 116 15.22 -3.57 -16.81
CA THR A 116 13.83 -3.22 -16.51
C THR A 116 13.50 -3.47 -15.03
N ALA A 117 13.86 -4.63 -14.48
CA ALA A 117 13.65 -4.95 -13.07
C ALA A 117 14.42 -4.00 -12.14
N ILE A 118 15.68 -3.71 -12.44
CA ILE A 118 16.50 -2.77 -11.65
C ILE A 118 15.86 -1.37 -11.63
N LEU A 119 15.38 -0.87 -12.78
CA LEU A 119 14.72 0.43 -12.88
C LEU A 119 13.43 0.50 -12.04
N PHE A 120 12.67 -0.60 -11.96
CA PHE A 120 11.53 -0.69 -11.05
C PHE A 120 11.93 -0.58 -9.58
N PHE A 121 12.97 -1.30 -9.16
CA PHE A 121 13.43 -1.24 -7.76
C PHE A 121 14.03 0.11 -7.41
N VAL A 122 14.79 0.73 -8.31
CA VAL A 122 15.33 2.09 -8.12
C VAL A 122 14.19 3.10 -7.98
N THR A 123 13.15 3.01 -8.82
CA THR A 123 11.97 3.87 -8.69
C THR A 123 11.32 3.70 -7.31
N ALA A 124 11.12 2.46 -6.85
CA ALA A 124 10.56 2.21 -5.53
C ALA A 124 11.43 2.79 -4.39
N MET A 125 12.76 2.69 -4.49
CA MET A 125 13.68 3.29 -3.52
C MET A 125 13.59 4.80 -3.46
N VAL A 126 13.46 5.49 -4.60
CA VAL A 126 13.32 6.95 -4.66
C VAL A 126 12.04 7.39 -3.94
N PHE A 127 10.90 6.77 -4.28
CA PHE A 127 9.62 7.09 -3.63
C PHE A 127 9.62 6.74 -2.14
N LEU A 128 10.22 5.61 -1.75
CA LEU A 128 10.29 5.21 -0.35
C LEU A 128 11.21 6.13 0.47
N SER A 129 12.34 6.55 -0.09
CA SER A 129 13.25 7.52 0.55
C SER A 129 12.57 8.87 0.72
N MET A 130 11.89 9.36 -0.31
CA MET A 130 11.07 10.57 -0.24
C MET A 130 9.98 10.45 0.84
N SER A 131 9.35 9.28 0.95
CA SER A 131 8.34 9.00 1.98
C SER A 131 8.93 9.03 3.40
N ILE A 132 10.16 8.54 3.61
CA ILE A 132 10.85 8.60 4.91
C ILE A 132 11.13 10.06 5.30
N ILE A 133 11.63 10.87 4.35
CA ILE A 133 11.92 12.30 4.56
C ILE A 133 10.63 13.04 4.96
N PHE A 134 9.57 12.91 4.17
CA PHE A 134 8.30 13.59 4.48
C PHE A 134 7.68 13.14 5.78
N TYR A 135 7.73 11.84 6.10
CA TYR A 135 7.23 11.35 7.38
C TYR A 135 8.03 11.95 8.55
N THR A 136 9.34 12.07 8.41
CA THR A 136 10.22 12.68 9.42
C THR A 136 9.89 14.16 9.64
N ILE A 137 9.62 14.90 8.56
CA ILE A 137 9.16 16.30 8.62
C ILE A 137 7.82 16.39 9.38
N ILE A 138 6.87 15.50 9.08
CA ILE A 138 5.55 15.50 9.73
C ILE A 138 5.67 15.27 11.23
N ILE A 139 6.40 14.23 11.66
CA ILE A 139 6.50 13.89 13.09
C ILE A 139 7.24 14.95 13.92
N ASN A 140 8.11 15.75 13.28
CA ASN A 140 8.87 16.81 13.92
C ASN A 140 8.19 18.19 13.80
N SER A 141 7.11 18.30 13.03
CA SER A 141 6.39 19.56 12.90
C SER A 141 5.72 19.96 14.23
N ALA A 142 5.83 21.24 14.60
CA ALA A 142 5.21 21.77 15.83
C ALA A 142 3.69 21.52 15.85
N TYR A 143 3.04 21.58 14.67
CA TYR A 143 1.62 21.28 14.51
C TYR A 143 1.28 19.86 14.98
N TYR A 144 2.03 18.86 14.50
CA TYR A 144 1.82 17.46 14.87
C TYR A 144 2.08 17.22 16.37
N ILE A 145 3.18 17.75 16.88
CA ILE A 145 3.56 17.59 18.29
C ILE A 145 2.50 18.18 19.21
N ASN A 146 2.07 19.42 18.97
CA ASN A 146 1.05 20.09 19.76
C ASN A 146 -0.28 19.33 19.74
N LYS A 147 -0.74 18.92 18.56
CA LYS A 147 -2.02 18.21 18.41
C LYS A 147 -1.98 16.82 19.07
N LYS A 148 -0.85 16.12 18.98
CA LYS A 148 -0.62 14.85 19.68
C LYS A 148 -0.64 15.04 21.20
N ALA A 149 -0.01 16.10 21.71
CA ALA A 149 -0.01 16.42 23.14
C ALA A 149 -1.42 16.76 23.66
N THR A 150 -2.19 17.58 22.95
CA THR A 150 -3.58 17.92 23.30
C THR A 150 -4.48 16.69 23.34
N LEU A 151 -4.33 15.74 22.41
CA LEU A 151 -5.15 14.53 22.38
C LEU A 151 -4.75 13.50 23.45
N THR A 152 -3.46 13.46 23.82
CA THR A 152 -2.99 12.61 24.92
C THR A 152 -3.47 13.12 26.28
N SER A 153 -3.50 14.44 26.51
CA SER A 153 -4.02 15.02 27.76
C SER A 153 -5.53 14.84 27.92
N VAL A 154 -6.31 14.92 26.82
CA VAL A 154 -7.76 14.63 26.85
C VAL A 154 -8.05 13.13 27.08
N LYS A 155 -7.15 12.23 26.63
CA LYS A 155 -7.28 10.78 26.81
C LYS A 155 -6.90 10.28 28.22
N GLN A 156 -6.44 11.15 29.11
CA GLN A 156 -6.08 10.80 30.49
C GLN A 156 -7.28 10.59 31.42
N ALA A 157 -8.51 10.84 30.96
CA ALA A 157 -9.69 10.22 31.56
C ALA A 157 -9.66 8.72 31.25
N HIS A 158 -9.37 7.88 32.26
CA HIS A 158 -9.30 6.42 32.14
C HIS A 158 -10.65 5.85 31.66
N ILE A 159 -10.83 5.72 30.34
CA ILE A 159 -11.99 5.04 29.77
C ILE A 159 -11.70 3.53 29.86
N PRO A 160 -12.52 2.74 30.58
CA PRO A 160 -12.29 1.31 30.72
C PRO A 160 -12.29 0.61 29.35
N ILE A 161 -11.41 -0.37 29.18
CA ILE A 161 -11.24 -1.16 27.94
C ILE A 161 -12.56 -1.78 27.49
N SER A 162 -13.40 -2.22 28.43
CA SER A 162 -14.74 -2.76 28.14
C SER A 162 -15.66 -1.75 27.46
N PHE A 163 -15.57 -0.46 27.82
CA PHE A 163 -16.34 0.61 27.18
C PHE A 163 -15.82 0.91 25.77
N GLN A 164 -14.50 0.89 25.57
CA GLN A 164 -13.92 1.04 24.23
C GLN A 164 -14.32 -0.11 23.31
N LEU A 165 -14.19 -1.37 23.78
CA LEU A 165 -14.62 -2.56 23.04
C LEU A 165 -16.12 -2.53 22.72
N LYS A 166 -16.96 -2.09 23.66
CA LYS A 166 -18.41 -1.95 23.43
C LYS A 166 -18.71 -0.90 22.35
N LYS A 167 -17.98 0.21 22.33
CA LYS A 167 -18.09 1.25 21.29
C LYS A 167 -17.62 0.74 19.93
N PHE A 168 -16.48 0.04 19.87
CA PHE A 168 -15.99 -0.61 18.64
C PHE A 168 -17.00 -1.64 18.13
N TYR A 169 -17.52 -2.51 19.00
CA TYR A 169 -18.52 -3.51 18.64
C TYR A 169 -19.81 -2.88 18.12
N SER A 170 -20.26 -1.77 18.71
CA SER A 170 -21.42 -1.01 18.22
C SER A 170 -21.21 -0.45 16.80
N ILE A 171 -20.05 0.16 16.55
CA ILE A 171 -19.69 0.68 15.21
C ILE A 171 -19.57 -0.46 14.21
N PHE A 172 -18.88 -1.53 14.59
CA PHE A 172 -18.70 -2.72 13.77
C PHE A 172 -20.04 -3.36 13.40
N LYS A 173 -20.93 -3.58 14.38
CA LYS A 173 -22.28 -4.10 14.15
C LYS A 173 -23.08 -3.20 13.20
N LYS A 174 -22.93 -1.88 13.31
CA LYS A 174 -23.60 -0.89 12.42
C LYS A 174 -23.06 -0.88 10.99
N LYS A 175 -21.80 -1.29 10.78
CA LYS A 175 -21.09 -1.21 9.49
C LYS A 175 -20.64 -2.58 8.94
N TRP A 176 -21.08 -3.67 9.55
CA TRP A 176 -20.66 -5.02 9.18
C TRP A 176 -21.09 -5.42 7.77
N THR A 177 -22.31 -5.03 7.36
CA THR A 177 -22.82 -5.26 6.01
C THR A 177 -21.94 -4.60 4.96
N ASP A 178 -21.61 -3.32 5.13
CA ASP A 178 -20.75 -2.57 4.21
C ASP A 178 -19.36 -3.24 4.09
N SER A 179 -18.82 -3.71 5.22
CA SER A 179 -17.52 -4.40 5.25
C SER A 179 -17.56 -5.76 4.55
N LEU A 180 -18.63 -6.55 4.73
CA LEU A 180 -18.80 -7.82 4.05
C LEU A 180 -18.99 -7.63 2.55
N THR A 181 -19.84 -6.70 2.14
CA THR A 181 -20.03 -6.37 0.72
C THR A 181 -18.71 -5.97 0.09
N LEU A 182 -17.96 -5.05 0.72
CA LEU A 182 -16.65 -4.64 0.21
C LEU A 182 -15.67 -5.81 0.12
N PHE A 183 -15.64 -6.69 1.13
CA PHE A 183 -14.77 -7.86 1.14
C PHE A 183 -15.10 -8.83 -0.01
N PHE A 184 -16.38 -9.17 -0.21
CA PHE A 184 -16.80 -10.06 -1.28
C PHE A 184 -16.58 -9.43 -2.66
N THR A 185 -16.95 -8.15 -2.85
CA THR A 185 -16.71 -7.44 -4.11
C THR A 185 -15.22 -7.44 -4.45
N MET A 186 -14.35 -7.03 -3.53
CA MET A 186 -12.91 -7.02 -3.76
C MET A 186 -12.34 -8.41 -4.01
N SER A 187 -12.79 -9.43 -3.27
CA SER A 187 -12.30 -10.80 -3.42
C SER A 187 -12.71 -11.39 -4.77
N VAL A 188 -13.97 -11.24 -5.16
CA VAL A 188 -14.48 -11.72 -6.45
C VAL A 188 -13.80 -10.98 -7.60
N THR A 189 -13.64 -9.65 -7.51
CA THR A 189 -12.91 -8.89 -8.54
C THR A 189 -11.46 -9.35 -8.66
N LEU A 190 -10.73 -9.52 -7.55
CA LEU A 190 -9.33 -9.99 -7.59
C LEU A 190 -9.18 -11.44 -8.06
N MET A 191 -10.19 -12.28 -7.84
CA MET A 191 -10.20 -13.68 -8.29
C MET A 191 -10.47 -13.77 -9.80
N ILE A 192 -11.44 -12.99 -10.31
CA ILE A 192 -11.88 -13.04 -11.70
C ILE A 192 -10.93 -12.24 -12.61
N TYR A 193 -10.54 -11.04 -12.21
CA TYR A 193 -9.97 -10.05 -13.12
C TYR A 193 -8.61 -10.47 -13.73
N PRO A 194 -7.56 -10.82 -12.95
CA PRO A 194 -6.27 -11.11 -13.55
C PRO A 194 -6.35 -12.38 -14.42
N VAL A 195 -7.07 -13.41 -13.97
CA VAL A 195 -7.13 -14.71 -14.64
C VAL A 195 -7.89 -14.62 -15.98
N LEU A 196 -9.08 -14.02 -15.97
CA LEU A 196 -9.85 -13.88 -17.21
C LEU A 196 -9.21 -12.89 -18.16
N MET A 197 -8.76 -11.73 -17.68
CA MET A 197 -8.24 -10.68 -18.56
C MET A 197 -6.86 -11.03 -19.13
N LEU A 198 -6.03 -11.82 -18.44
CA LEU A 198 -4.78 -12.34 -19.02
C LEU A 198 -5.00 -13.39 -20.11
N SER A 199 -6.16 -14.06 -20.11
CA SER A 199 -6.53 -15.05 -21.11
C SER A 199 -7.06 -14.42 -22.40
N VAL A 200 -7.51 -13.16 -22.34
CA VAL A 200 -7.96 -12.40 -23.52
C VAL A 200 -6.73 -11.93 -24.30
N THR A 201 -6.65 -12.30 -25.58
CA THR A 201 -5.60 -11.83 -26.48
C THR A 201 -6.20 -10.97 -27.58
N SER A 202 -5.43 -9.99 -28.07
CA SER A 202 -5.88 -9.16 -29.19
C SER A 202 -5.79 -9.94 -30.50
N THR A 203 -6.90 -10.00 -31.24
CA THR A 203 -6.97 -10.54 -32.61
C THR A 203 -6.49 -9.56 -33.68
N GLY A 204 -5.93 -8.41 -33.28
CA GLY A 204 -5.44 -7.40 -34.21
C GLY A 204 -4.28 -7.89 -35.07
N VAL A 205 -4.25 -7.47 -36.33
CA VAL A 205 -3.19 -7.81 -37.30
C VAL A 205 -1.81 -7.26 -36.87
N ASN A 206 -1.79 -6.17 -36.11
CA ASN A 206 -0.57 -5.51 -35.69
C ASN A 206 0.08 -6.21 -34.48
N LYS A 207 1.18 -6.93 -34.73
CA LYS A 207 1.97 -7.64 -33.71
C LYS A 207 2.47 -6.75 -32.57
N THR A 208 2.72 -5.46 -32.83
CA THR A 208 3.14 -4.52 -31.78
C THR A 208 2.02 -4.29 -30.78
N TRP A 209 0.79 -4.05 -31.25
CA TRP A 209 -0.39 -3.87 -30.40
C TRP A 209 -0.70 -5.12 -29.57
N THR A 210 -0.61 -6.32 -30.16
CA THR A 210 -0.82 -7.58 -29.43
C THR A 210 0.12 -7.73 -28.24
N SER A 211 1.37 -7.23 -28.35
CA SER A 211 2.32 -7.22 -27.23
C SER A 211 1.91 -6.25 -26.12
N TYR A 212 1.41 -5.05 -26.44
CA TYR A 212 0.99 -4.06 -25.45
C TYR A 212 -0.39 -4.33 -24.84
N PHE A 213 -1.25 -5.07 -25.53
CA PHE A 213 -2.65 -5.25 -25.18
C PHE A 213 -2.85 -5.64 -23.72
N ASN A 214 -2.15 -6.68 -23.25
CA ASN A 214 -2.25 -7.16 -21.87
C ASN A 214 -1.73 -6.13 -20.86
N SER A 215 -0.60 -5.47 -21.16
CA SER A 215 -0.03 -4.43 -20.31
C SER A 215 -0.98 -3.24 -20.14
N VAL A 216 -1.69 -2.86 -21.19
CA VAL A 216 -2.67 -1.76 -21.17
C VAL A 216 -3.97 -2.19 -20.50
N HIS A 217 -4.61 -3.25 -20.98
CA HIS A 217 -5.95 -3.64 -20.51
C HIS A 217 -5.94 -4.25 -19.11
N VAL A 218 -4.98 -5.12 -18.80
CA VAL A 218 -4.95 -5.79 -17.50
C VAL A 218 -4.35 -4.87 -16.45
N PHE A 219 -3.24 -4.19 -16.73
CA PHE A 219 -2.51 -3.45 -15.71
C PHE A 219 -2.87 -1.95 -15.70
N LEU A 220 -2.78 -1.24 -16.81
CA LEU A 220 -3.01 0.21 -16.80
C LEU A 220 -4.48 0.56 -16.51
N ILE A 221 -5.42 -0.03 -17.24
CA ILE A 221 -6.86 0.27 -17.10
C ILE A 221 -7.35 -0.09 -15.70
N TYR A 222 -6.98 -1.26 -15.18
CA TYR A 222 -7.35 -1.67 -13.82
C TYR A 222 -6.89 -0.68 -12.76
N ASN A 223 -5.59 -0.37 -12.76
CA ASN A 223 -5.02 0.54 -11.76
C ASN A 223 -5.59 1.95 -11.92
N PHE A 224 -5.87 2.40 -13.14
CA PHE A 224 -6.47 3.70 -13.40
C PHE A 224 -7.88 3.80 -12.83
N PHE A 225 -8.73 2.79 -13.06
CA PHE A 225 -10.09 2.79 -12.51
C PHE A 225 -10.12 2.54 -11.00
N ASP A 226 -9.20 1.77 -10.41
CA ASP A 226 -9.04 1.67 -8.95
C ASP A 226 -8.63 3.02 -8.35
N PHE A 227 -7.70 3.73 -8.98
CA PHE A 227 -7.32 5.08 -8.58
C PHE A 227 -8.49 6.06 -8.69
N LEU A 228 -9.17 6.08 -9.83
CA LEU A 228 -10.31 6.97 -10.07
C LEU A 228 -11.44 6.69 -9.08
N GLY A 229 -11.77 5.42 -8.82
CA GLY A 229 -12.78 5.03 -7.85
C GLY A 229 -12.48 5.49 -6.41
N ARG A 230 -11.19 5.53 -6.02
CA ARG A 230 -10.76 6.06 -4.71
C ARG A 230 -10.62 7.58 -4.68
N TYR A 231 -10.37 8.19 -5.84
CA TYR A 231 -10.18 9.64 -5.96
C TYR A 231 -11.51 10.39 -6.11
N LEU A 232 -12.50 9.85 -6.82
CA LEU A 232 -13.80 10.49 -7.02
C LEU A 232 -14.50 10.90 -5.72
N PRO A 233 -14.54 10.11 -4.63
CA PRO A 233 -15.15 10.52 -3.36
C PRO A 233 -14.47 11.71 -2.68
N LEU A 234 -13.23 12.06 -3.04
CA LEU A 234 -12.55 13.28 -2.55
C LEU A 234 -13.16 14.55 -3.17
N ILE A 235 -13.54 14.46 -4.45
CA ILE A 235 -14.09 15.58 -5.23
C ILE A 235 -15.61 15.63 -5.08
N LEU A 236 -16.27 14.49 -5.28
CA LEU A 236 -17.71 14.32 -5.24
C LEU A 236 -18.12 13.78 -3.87
N LYS A 237 -18.33 14.69 -2.91
CA LYS A 237 -18.87 14.37 -1.59
C LYS A 237 -20.39 14.27 -1.65
N PHE A 238 -20.90 13.16 -2.18
CA PHE A 238 -22.32 12.87 -2.23
C PHE A 238 -22.61 11.48 -1.63
N PRO A 239 -23.56 11.34 -0.69
CA PRO A 239 -24.35 12.39 -0.02
C PRO A 239 -23.50 13.19 0.99
N LYS A 240 -23.93 14.43 1.27
CA LYS A 240 -23.33 15.25 2.33
C LYS A 240 -23.51 14.53 3.68
N PRO A 241 -22.51 14.56 4.59
CA PRO A 241 -22.70 14.03 5.93
C PRO A 241 -23.88 14.78 6.57
N GLY A 242 -24.94 14.04 6.87
CA GLY A 242 -26.06 14.51 7.67
C GLY A 242 -25.72 14.55 9.15
#